data_AF-A0A1A3GWS0-F1
#
_entry.id   AF-A0A1A3GWS0-F1
#
_cell.length_a   1.000
_cell.length_b   1.000
_cell.length_c   1.000
_cell.angle_alpha   90.00
_cell.angle_beta   90.00
_cell.angle_gamma   90.00
#
_symmetry.space_group_name_H-M   'P 1'
#
loop_
_entity.id
_entity.type
_entity.pdbx_description
1 polymer ?
#
loop_
_entity_poly.entity_id
_entity_poly.type
_entity_poly.pdbx_seq_one_letter_code
_entity_poly.pdbx_strand_id
1 'polypeptide(L)'
;MSLEVGDLAVVGVPTLQGRPEDVFLEAGEVVEVLAVRPNPDIDSAYVYGRSSGLKQYVDLSALTPFDEVAADPGTKWGDLIDPEYIHDYVYEGDDK
;
A
#
# COMPACT_ATOMS: atom_id res chain seq x y z
N MET A 1 10.11 3.98 -10.32
CA MET A 1 9.07 4.98 -10.01
C MET A 1 9.38 5.52 -8.62
N SER A 2 9.36 6.83 -8.41
CA SER A 2 9.70 7.42 -7.10
C SER A 2 8.55 8.31 -6.65
N LEU A 3 7.93 7.95 -5.53
CA LEU A 3 7.00 8.82 -4.81
C LEU A 3 7.80 9.80 -3.96
N GLU A 4 7.35 11.05 -3.89
CA GLU A 4 7.92 12.10 -3.05
C GLU A 4 6.90 12.59 -2.00
N VAL A 5 7.38 13.35 -1.02
CA VAL A 5 6.51 13.95 -0.01
C VAL A 5 5.59 14.99 -0.67
N GLY A 6 4.29 14.87 -0.42
CA GLY A 6 3.24 15.70 -1.03
C GLY A 6 2.56 15.06 -2.23
N ASP A 7 3.09 13.96 -2.76
CA ASP A 7 2.47 13.23 -3.86
C ASP A 7 1.18 12.53 -3.42
N LEU A 8 0.30 12.32 -4.39
CA LEU A 8 -0.87 11.47 -4.24
C LEU A 8 -0.61 10.09 -4.83
N ALA A 9 -1.07 9.08 -4.13
CA ALA A 9 -1.03 7.70 -4.58
C ALA A 9 -2.36 7.00 -4.29
N VAL A 10 -2.59 5.89 -4.99
CA VAL A 10 -3.67 4.95 -4.72
C VAL A 10 -3.06 3.73 -4.05
N VAL A 11 -3.67 3.29 -2.96
CA VAL A 11 -3.31 2.06 -2.27
C VAL A 11 -3.73 0.88 -3.14
N GLY A 12 -2.78 0.01 -3.50
CA GLY A 12 -3.03 -1.29 -4.09
C GLY A 12 -3.56 -2.26 -3.04
N VAL A 13 -2.97 -3.45 -2.91
CA VAL A 13 -3.22 -4.29 -1.73
C VAL A 13 -2.39 -3.74 -0.58
N PRO A 14 -2.99 -3.27 0.53
CA PRO A 14 -2.24 -2.68 1.62
C PRO A 14 -1.34 -3.74 2.28
N THR A 15 -0.05 -3.70 1.97
CA THR A 15 0.98 -4.51 2.62
C THR A 15 1.67 -3.65 3.68
N LEU A 16 1.71 -4.17 4.90
CA LEU A 16 2.39 -3.53 6.03
C LEU A 16 3.55 -4.40 6.47
N GLN A 17 4.68 -3.76 6.76
CA GLN A 17 5.63 -4.29 7.73
C GLN A 17 5.05 -4.10 9.14
N GLY A 18 4.23 -5.05 9.61
CA GLY A 18 3.56 -4.90 10.90
C GLY A 18 2.56 -6.00 11.21
N ARG A 19 1.67 -5.75 12.18
CA ARG A 19 0.59 -6.69 12.51
C ARG A 19 -0.60 -6.46 11.57
N PRO A 20 -1.26 -7.52 11.05
CA PRO A 20 -2.40 -7.38 10.16
C PRO A 20 -3.55 -6.55 10.74
N GLU A 21 -3.75 -6.61 12.06
CA GLU A 21 -4.76 -5.79 12.77
C GLU A 21 -4.48 -4.28 12.76
N ASP A 22 -3.27 -3.87 12.37
CA ASP A 22 -2.85 -2.46 12.26
C ASP A 22 -2.99 -1.92 10.82
N VAL A 23 -3.56 -2.70 9.89
CA VAL A 23 -3.90 -2.26 8.54
C VAL A 23 -5.28 -1.59 8.57
N PHE A 24 -5.31 -0.28 8.34
CA PHE A 24 -6.55 0.49 8.35
C PHE A 24 -6.90 1.12 7.00
N LEU A 25 -5.95 1.17 6.06
CA LEU A 25 -6.17 1.67 4.71
C LEU A 25 -6.75 0.58 3.83
N GLU A 26 -7.69 0.93 2.98
CA GLU A 26 -8.33 0.00 2.05
C GLU A 26 -7.68 0.03 0.66
N ALA A 27 -7.76 -1.08 -0.06
CA ALA A 27 -7.38 -1.10 -1.47
C ALA A 27 -8.24 -0.15 -2.29
N GLY A 28 -7.60 0.66 -3.14
CA GLY A 28 -8.21 1.72 -3.92
C GLY A 28 -8.32 3.07 -3.18
N GLU A 29 -7.92 3.15 -1.91
CA GLU A 29 -7.94 4.42 -1.18
C GLU A 29 -6.87 5.40 -1.73
N VAL A 30 -7.28 6.66 -1.92
CA VAL A 30 -6.34 7.73 -2.27
C VAL A 30 -5.65 8.22 -1.01
N VAL A 31 -4.32 8.21 -1.05
CA VAL A 31 -3.46 8.63 0.05
C VAL A 31 -2.54 9.78 -0.36
N GLU A 32 -2.13 10.57 0.63
CA GLU A 32 -1.11 11.61 0.49
C GLU A 32 0.18 11.17 1.19
N VAL A 33 1.31 11.28 0.50
CA VAL A 33 2.62 10.87 1.02
C VAL A 33 3.15 11.94 1.97
N LEU A 34 3.28 11.59 3.25
CA LEU A 34 3.77 12.49 4.30
C LEU A 34 5.27 12.36 4.56
N ALA A 35 5.83 11.17 4.35
CA ALA A 35 7.27 10.90 4.44
C ALA A 35 7.62 9.67 3.61
N VAL A 36 8.83 9.64 3.05
CA VAL A 36 9.40 8.44 2.42
C VAL A 36 10.59 8.00 3.25
N ARG A 37 10.63 6.72 3.60
CA ARG A 37 11.71 6.10 4.37
C ARG A 37 12.31 4.98 3.55
N PRO A 38 13.44 5.26 2.87
CA PRO A 38 14.19 4.19 2.24
C PRO A 38 14.75 3.26 3.32
N ASN A 39 14.60 1.96 3.12
CA ASN A 39 15.05 0.92 4.05
C ASN A 39 15.82 -0.13 3.23
N PRO A 40 16.96 -0.66 3.71
CA PRO A 40 17.71 -1.71 3.02
C PRO A 40 16.88 -2.91 2.52
N ASP A 41 15.76 -3.24 3.20
CA ASP A 41 14.94 -4.40 2.84
C ASP A 41 13.69 -4.04 2.04
N ILE A 42 12.90 -3.04 2.48
CA ILE A 42 11.66 -2.60 1.82
C ILE A 42 11.46 -1.10 2.06
N ASP A 43 11.48 -0.31 0.99
CA ASP A 43 11.19 1.11 1.07
C ASP A 43 9.72 1.34 1.49
N SER A 44 9.50 2.24 2.44
CA SER A 44 8.16 2.51 2.99
C SER A 44 7.81 3.99 2.90
N ALA A 45 6.53 4.28 2.75
CA ALA A 45 5.98 5.62 2.87
C ALA A 45 5.08 5.73 4.10
N TYR A 46 5.18 6.83 4.82
CA TYR A 46 4.16 7.25 5.77
C TYR A 46 3.10 8.04 4.99
N VAL A 47 1.86 7.58 5.00
CA VAL A 47 0.79 8.15 4.18
C VAL A 47 -0.42 8.53 5.02
N TYR A 48 -1.25 9.42 4.48
CA TYR A 48 -2.55 9.81 5.03
C TYR A 48 -3.68 9.45 4.07
N GLY A 49 -4.60 8.60 4.51
CA GLY A 49 -5.81 8.22 3.77
C GLY A 49 -6.83 9.35 3.74
N ARG A 50 -7.21 9.79 2.53
CA ARG A 50 -8.16 10.91 2.37
C ARG A 50 -9.60 10.51 2.70
N SER A 51 -9.95 9.24 2.52
CA SER A 51 -11.28 8.71 2.81
C SER A 51 -11.41 8.35 4.30
N SER A 52 -10.44 7.57 4.80
CA SER A 52 -10.42 7.08 6.17
C SER A 52 -10.02 8.15 7.20
N GLY A 53 -9.22 9.15 6.80
CA GLY A 53 -8.60 10.11 7.71
C GLY A 53 -7.50 9.50 8.58
N LEU A 54 -7.02 8.30 8.24
CA LEU A 54 -6.04 7.55 9.01
C LEU A 54 -4.64 7.72 8.44
N LYS A 55 -3.62 7.44 9.27
CA LYS A 55 -2.22 7.50 8.86
C LYS A 55 -1.55 6.15 9.09
N GLN A 56 -0.76 5.71 8.13
CA GLN A 56 -0.14 4.39 8.18
C GLN A 56 1.21 4.40 7.46
N TYR A 57 2.11 3.51 7.86
CA TYR A 57 3.23 3.13 7.02
C TYR A 57 2.76 2.08 6.00
N VAL A 58 3.14 2.26 4.74
CA VAL A 58 2.80 1.36 3.63
C VAL A 58 4.08 1.11 2.84
N ASP A 59 4.24 -0.11 2.35
CA ASP A 59 5.30 -0.44 1.38
C ASP A 59 5.12 0.42 0.11
N LEU A 60 6.21 1.00 -0.40
CA LEU A 60 6.15 1.76 -1.66
C LEU A 60 5.63 0.90 -2.82
N SER A 61 5.87 -0.41 -2.83
CA SER A 61 5.39 -1.33 -3.86
C SER A 61 3.86 -1.47 -3.88
N ALA A 62 3.19 -1.19 -2.76
CA ALA A 62 1.74 -1.21 -2.63
C ALA A 62 1.10 0.15 -3.00
N LEU A 63 1.87 1.12 -3.48
CA LEU A 63 1.38 2.44 -3.86
C LEU A 63 1.59 2.70 -5.35
N THR A 64 0.52 3.13 -6.02
CA THR A 64 0.58 3.58 -7.42
C THR A 64 0.38 5.10 -7.46
N PRO A 65 1.28 5.91 -8.07
CA PRO A 65 1.09 7.34 -8.20
C PRO A 65 -0.23 7.70 -8.88
N PHE A 66 -0.92 8.71 -8.36
CA PHE A 66 -2.24 9.09 -8.84
C PHE A 66 -2.23 9.60 -10.30
N ASP A 67 -1.13 10.21 -10.75
CA ASP A 67 -1.02 10.68 -12.13
C ASP A 67 -0.96 9.53 -13.15
N GLU A 68 -0.38 8.39 -12.76
CA GLU A 68 -0.42 7.17 -13.56
C GLU A 68 -1.84 6.60 -13.62
N VAL A 69 -2.54 6.64 -12.48
CA VAL A 69 -3.96 6.23 -12.40
C VAL A 69 -4.84 7.06 -13.32
N ALA A 70 -4.64 8.37 -13.31
CA ALA A 70 -5.39 9.30 -14.14
C ALA A 70 -5.09 9.13 -15.64
N ALA A 71 -3.89 8.67 -16.00
CA ALA A 71 -3.48 8.48 -17.38
C ALA A 71 -4.03 7.18 -18.00
N ASP A 72 -4.18 6.12 -17.22
CA ASP A 72 -4.80 4.86 -17.64
C ASP A 72 -5.72 4.27 -16.54
N PRO A 73 -7.02 4.61 -16.56
CA PRO A 73 -8.00 4.10 -15.61
C PRO A 73 -8.18 2.57 -15.65
N GLY A 74 -7.66 1.89 -16.69
CA GLY A 74 -7.70 0.44 -16.83
C GLY A 74 -6.55 -0.27 -16.10
N THR A 75 -5.59 0.48 -15.53
CA THR A 75 -4.47 -0.07 -14.77
C THR A 75 -4.99 -0.84 -13.57
N LYS A 76 -4.67 -2.13 -13.51
CA LYS A 76 -4.94 -2.97 -12.34
C LYS A 76 -3.90 -2.68 -11.28
N TRP A 77 -4.32 -2.00 -10.21
CA TRP A 77 -3.50 -1.63 -9.05
C TRP A 77 -2.84 -2.80 -8.32
N GLY A 78 -3.23 -4.04 -8.65
CA GLY A 78 -2.73 -5.29 -8.07
C GLY A 78 -2.02 -6.24 -9.04
N ASP A 79 -1.75 -5.88 -10.30
CA ASP A 79 -1.03 -6.78 -11.24
C ASP A 79 0.51 -6.73 -11.08
N LEU A 80 1.03 -5.99 -10.10
CA LEU A 80 2.41 -6.14 -9.58
C LEU A 80 2.54 -7.30 -8.57
N ILE A 81 1.46 -8.06 -8.38
CA ILE A 81 1.49 -9.31 -7.63
C ILE A 81 2.15 -10.37 -8.51
N ASP A 82 3.42 -10.65 -8.26
CA ASP A 82 3.91 -12.01 -8.51
C ASP A 82 3.05 -12.95 -7.64
N PRO A 83 2.30 -13.91 -8.21
CA PRO A 83 1.55 -14.87 -7.42
C PRO A 83 2.45 -15.69 -6.46
N GLU A 84 3.78 -15.65 -6.60
CA GLU A 84 4.71 -16.19 -5.61
C GLU A 84 4.90 -15.31 -4.35
N TYR A 85 4.44 -14.05 -4.35
CA TYR A 85 4.59 -13.10 -3.23
C TYR A 85 3.29 -12.77 -2.47
N ILE A 86 2.17 -13.42 -2.82
CA ILE A 86 1.03 -13.49 -1.89
C ILE A 86 1.45 -14.46 -0.79
N HIS A 87 1.96 -13.94 0.32
CA HIS A 87 2.05 -14.73 1.54
C HIS A 87 0.63 -15.08 1.98
N ASP A 88 0.22 -16.29 1.62
CA ASP A 88 -1.02 -16.93 1.99
C ASP A 88 -1.02 -17.15 3.52
N TYR A 89 -1.39 -16.13 4.28
CA TYR A 89 -1.68 -16.29 5.71
C TYR A 89 -3.12 -16.76 5.86
N VAL A 90 -3.38 -18.00 5.44
CA VAL A 90 -4.51 -18.76 5.99
C VAL A 90 -4.12 -19.09 7.42
N TYR A 91 -4.66 -18.33 8.37
CA TYR A 91 -4.64 -18.72 9.77
C TYR A 91 -5.62 -19.89 9.94
N GLU A 92 -5.13 -21.12 9.82
CA GLU A 92 -5.79 -22.29 10.43
C GLU A 92 -5.60 -22.19 11.95
N GLY A 93 -6.40 -21.32 12.56
CA GLY A 93 -6.56 -21.29 14.00
C GLY A 93 -7.23 -22.57 14.45
N ASP A 94 -6.42 -23.43 15.07
CA ASP A 94 -6.76 -24.58 15.91
C ASP A 94 -8.20 -24.53 16.46
N ASP A 95 -9.06 -25.38 15.89
CA ASP A 95 -10.36 -25.68 16.48
C ASP A 95 -10.20 -26.93 17.36
N LYS A 96 -9.89 -26.69 18.65
CA LYS A 96 -10.05 -27.52 19.87
C LYS A 96 -8.82 -28.14 20.55
#